data_AF-W9ZLF6-F1
#
_entry.id   AF-W9ZLF6-F1
#
_cell.length_a   1.000
_cell.length_b   1.000
_cell.length_c   1.000
_cell.angle_alpha   90.00
_cell.angle_beta   90.00
_cell.angle_gamma   90.00
#
_symmetry.space_group_name_H-M   'P 1'
#
loop_
_entity.id
_entity.type
_entity.pdbx_description
1 polymer ?
#
loop_
_entity_poly.entity_id
_entity_poly.type
_entity_poly.pdbx_seq_one_letter_code
_entity_poly.pdbx_strand_id
1 'polypeptide(L)'
;MSMAAPSTIRPLAGRLVQASSSKVSATTSRVAYFSTTAPQCKRKTKDNNPKRGVSSLYGSGPREPLSMSNIPLPKPRQFKPRIKVDPDHGLWGFFPAQGKALATPKETEEHGRAWSVEELRKKSWEDLHSLWWVCCRERNMLSTSRQELIRSKLGFGEREIDTRDEEVLKTQRAIKHVLTERYYTWQDAVGVAMSDPEINFEGGEGQVYTPSAYEDEVDIAEWTQPEAESEAAKQIDPVTTEAQEAKIEKELKKQ
;
A
#
# COMPACT_ATOMS: atom_id res chain seq x y z
N MET A 1 10.83 -31.06 52.84
CA MET A 1 9.90 -29.94 53.11
C MET A 1 9.76 -29.11 51.84
N SER A 2 8.52 -28.74 51.54
CA SER A 2 8.03 -27.73 50.57
C SER A 2 8.00 -28.06 49.07
N MET A 3 6.76 -28.08 48.56
CA MET A 3 6.30 -28.11 47.17
C MET A 3 6.15 -26.68 46.64
N ALA A 4 6.31 -26.46 45.33
CA ALA A 4 5.64 -25.34 44.65
C ALA A 4 5.43 -25.64 43.16
N ALA A 5 4.16 -25.65 42.74
CA ALA A 5 3.70 -25.73 41.37
C ALA A 5 3.10 -24.37 40.94
N PRO A 6 3.05 -24.06 39.63
CA PRO A 6 2.72 -22.73 39.11
C PRO A 6 1.22 -22.41 39.12
N SER A 7 0.92 -21.15 39.43
CA SER A 7 -0.42 -20.54 39.40
C SER A 7 -0.92 -20.32 37.98
N THR A 8 -2.13 -20.81 37.69
CA THR A 8 -2.91 -20.42 36.50
C THR A 8 -4.21 -19.77 36.93
N ILE A 9 -4.37 -18.50 36.55
CA ILE A 9 -5.53 -17.65 36.84
C ILE A 9 -6.66 -18.03 35.88
N ARG A 10 -7.82 -18.44 36.43
CA ARG A 10 -9.10 -18.56 35.68
C ARG A 10 -9.95 -17.31 35.93
N PRO A 11 -10.56 -16.70 34.90
CA PRO A 11 -11.52 -15.63 35.10
C PRO A 11 -12.88 -16.19 35.54
N LEU A 12 -13.48 -15.52 36.51
CA LEU A 12 -14.78 -15.80 37.11
C LEU A 12 -15.82 -14.91 36.39
N ALA A 13 -16.70 -15.52 35.60
CA ALA A 13 -17.78 -14.80 34.92
C ALA A 13 -19.15 -15.19 35.51
N GLY A 14 -19.72 -14.26 36.28
CA GLY A 14 -21.14 -13.88 36.24
C GLY A 14 -22.19 -14.88 36.72
N ARG A 15 -22.51 -14.85 38.02
CA ARG A 15 -23.76 -15.39 38.57
C ARG A 15 -24.79 -14.25 38.65
N LEU A 16 -25.72 -14.20 37.70
CA LEU A 16 -26.87 -13.29 37.76
C LEU A 16 -27.88 -13.83 38.78
N VAL A 17 -28.05 -13.08 39.87
CA VAL A 17 -29.13 -13.24 40.86
C VAL A 17 -30.39 -12.64 40.26
N GLN A 18 -31.44 -13.44 40.08
CA GLN A 18 -32.76 -12.95 39.69
C GLN A 18 -33.60 -12.76 40.95
N ALA A 19 -33.99 -11.52 41.19
CA ALA A 19 -34.74 -11.07 42.35
C ALA A 19 -36.18 -11.65 42.37
N SER A 20 -36.62 -12.08 43.55
CA SER A 20 -38.01 -12.41 43.83
C SER A 20 -38.84 -11.13 43.97
N SER A 21 -39.71 -10.85 43.00
CA SER A 21 -40.76 -9.82 43.14
C SER A 21 -41.94 -10.43 43.88
N SER A 22 -42.16 -10.00 45.12
CA SER A 22 -43.41 -10.21 45.84
C SER A 22 -44.48 -9.29 45.25
N LYS A 23 -45.47 -9.87 44.57
CA LYS A 23 -46.73 -9.19 44.26
C LYS A 23 -47.85 -9.87 45.01
N VAL A 24 -48.38 -9.15 46.00
CA VAL A 24 -49.64 -9.39 46.67
C VAL A 24 -50.74 -9.34 45.62
N SER A 25 -51.57 -10.39 45.53
CA SER A 25 -52.77 -10.38 44.71
C SER A 25 -53.96 -10.75 45.57
N ALA A 26 -54.93 -9.83 45.58
CA ALA A 26 -56.17 -9.90 46.33
C ALA A 26 -56.99 -11.13 45.94
N THR A 27 -57.58 -11.78 46.95
CA THR A 27 -58.51 -12.89 46.79
C THR A 27 -59.86 -12.37 46.29
N THR A 28 -60.03 -12.28 44.97
CA THR A 28 -61.37 -12.29 44.38
C THR A 28 -61.81 -13.75 44.30
N SER A 29 -62.91 -14.10 44.97
CA SER A 29 -63.52 -15.43 44.87
C SER A 29 -64.05 -15.65 43.45
N ARG A 30 -63.21 -16.24 42.59
CA ARG A 30 -63.72 -16.84 41.35
C ARG A 30 -64.58 -18.03 41.73
N VAL A 31 -65.89 -17.85 41.56
CA VAL A 31 -66.87 -18.94 41.55
C VAL A 31 -66.38 -19.97 40.53
N ALA A 32 -65.96 -21.13 41.01
CA ALA A 32 -65.57 -22.25 40.17
C ALA A 32 -66.85 -22.81 39.51
N TYR A 33 -66.95 -22.67 38.19
CA TYR A 33 -67.85 -23.52 37.42
C TYR A 33 -67.41 -24.96 37.67
N PHE A 34 -68.34 -25.78 38.19
CA PHE A 34 -68.12 -27.16 38.62
C PHE A 34 -67.81 -28.05 37.41
N SER A 35 -66.58 -27.95 36.89
CA SER A 35 -66.04 -28.92 35.94
C SER A 35 -65.40 -30.03 36.78
N THR A 36 -66.09 -31.17 36.89
CA THR A 36 -65.67 -32.34 37.67
C THR A 36 -64.59 -33.17 36.99
N THR A 37 -64.12 -32.78 35.80
CA THR A 37 -62.97 -33.43 35.19
C THR A 37 -61.71 -32.92 35.86
N ALA A 38 -61.11 -33.76 36.72
CA ALA A 38 -59.76 -33.55 37.23
C ALA A 38 -58.84 -33.14 36.07
N PRO A 39 -58.09 -32.01 36.15
CA PRO A 39 -57.07 -31.74 35.15
C PRO A 39 -56.17 -32.97 35.14
N GLN A 40 -56.00 -33.59 33.98
CA GLN A 40 -55.11 -34.72 33.82
C GLN A 40 -53.71 -34.26 34.21
N CYS A 41 -53.36 -34.37 35.49
CA CYS A 41 -52.05 -34.11 36.03
C CYS A 41 -51.12 -35.13 35.39
N LYS A 42 -50.56 -34.81 34.23
CA LYS A 42 -49.51 -35.63 33.61
C LYS A 42 -48.46 -35.84 34.68
N ARG A 43 -48.24 -37.10 35.07
CA ARG A 43 -47.22 -37.46 36.07
C ARG A 43 -45.90 -36.84 35.61
N LYS A 44 -45.28 -36.03 36.49
CA LYS A 44 -43.94 -35.47 36.24
C LYS A 44 -42.90 -36.56 36.47
N THR A 45 -42.82 -37.49 35.52
CA THR A 45 -41.82 -38.59 35.49
C THR A 45 -40.62 -38.28 34.59
N LYS A 46 -40.60 -37.10 33.96
CA LYS A 46 -39.56 -36.69 33.01
C LYS A 46 -38.36 -36.10 33.74
N ASP A 47 -37.15 -36.44 33.28
CA ASP A 47 -35.90 -35.81 33.71
C ASP A 47 -35.90 -34.32 33.33
N ASN A 48 -35.62 -33.45 34.31
CA ASN A 48 -35.60 -32.00 34.12
C ASN A 48 -34.28 -31.49 33.53
N ASN A 49 -33.24 -32.32 33.44
CA ASN A 49 -31.97 -31.95 32.81
C ASN A 49 -31.88 -32.52 31.37
N PRO A 50 -32.21 -31.72 30.34
CA PRO A 50 -32.20 -32.20 28.95
C PRO A 50 -30.81 -32.51 28.41
N LYS A 51 -29.74 -31.97 29.01
CA LYS A 51 -28.34 -32.16 28.57
C LYS A 51 -27.57 -33.11 29.48
N ARG A 52 -28.27 -33.91 30.30
CA ARG A 52 -27.63 -34.87 31.20
C ARG A 52 -26.76 -35.85 30.40
N GLY A 53 -25.47 -35.88 30.71
CA GLY A 53 -24.51 -36.79 30.07
C GLY A 53 -24.23 -36.46 28.60
N VAL A 54 -24.56 -35.26 28.13
CA VAL A 54 -24.29 -34.82 26.74
C VAL A 54 -23.12 -33.83 26.72
N SER A 55 -22.05 -34.18 26.02
CA SER A 55 -20.86 -33.35 25.82
C SER A 55 -20.28 -33.54 24.42
N SER A 56 -20.00 -32.43 23.75
CA SER A 56 -19.37 -32.44 22.41
C SER A 56 -17.88 -32.78 22.47
N LEU A 57 -17.17 -32.28 23.49
CA LEU A 57 -15.74 -32.51 23.68
C LEU A 57 -15.40 -34.00 23.85
N TYR A 58 -16.21 -34.73 24.64
CA TYR A 58 -16.01 -36.16 24.89
C TYR A 58 -16.78 -37.05 23.91
N GLY A 59 -17.45 -36.47 22.92
CA GLY A 59 -18.16 -37.23 21.88
C GLY A 59 -19.27 -38.14 22.41
N SER A 60 -19.93 -37.78 23.52
CA SER A 60 -20.92 -38.66 24.17
C SER A 60 -22.21 -38.88 23.34
N GLY A 61 -22.39 -38.12 22.26
CA GLY A 61 -23.54 -38.21 21.38
C GLY A 61 -24.84 -37.65 21.98
N PRO A 62 -25.93 -37.66 21.21
CA PRO A 62 -27.25 -37.27 21.70
C PRO A 62 -27.77 -38.30 22.72
N ARG A 63 -28.42 -37.80 23.77
CA ARG A 63 -28.97 -38.63 24.85
C ARG A 63 -30.10 -39.56 24.39
N GLU A 64 -30.90 -39.09 23.44
CA GLU A 64 -32.05 -39.80 22.89
C GLU A 64 -31.83 -40.03 21.38
N PRO A 65 -32.31 -41.15 20.81
CA PRO A 65 -32.23 -41.40 19.38
C PRO A 65 -33.07 -40.36 18.63
N LEU A 66 -32.42 -39.52 17.85
CA LEU A 66 -33.07 -38.54 16.97
C LEU A 66 -33.55 -39.23 15.68
N SER A 67 -34.47 -38.61 14.95
CA SER A 67 -34.99 -39.15 13.68
C SER A 67 -33.88 -39.48 12.66
N MET A 68 -32.75 -38.79 12.72
CA MET A 68 -31.61 -38.95 11.82
C MET A 68 -30.42 -39.68 12.47
N SER A 69 -30.58 -40.28 13.66
CA SER A 69 -29.46 -40.95 14.37
C SER A 69 -28.89 -42.15 13.62
N ASN A 70 -29.69 -42.77 12.75
CA ASN A 70 -29.33 -43.98 12.00
C ASN A 70 -28.69 -43.68 10.64
N ILE A 71 -28.60 -42.42 10.25
CA ILE A 71 -28.06 -42.01 8.95
C ILE A 71 -26.58 -41.64 9.15
N PRO A 72 -25.66 -42.19 8.34
CA PRO A 72 -24.25 -41.87 8.46
C PRO A 72 -24.03 -40.37 8.22
N LEU A 73 -23.24 -39.72 9.08
CA LEU A 73 -22.96 -38.29 8.96
C LEU A 73 -22.31 -37.98 7.60
N PRO A 74 -22.78 -36.94 6.89
CA PRO A 74 -22.16 -36.54 5.64
C PRO A 74 -20.73 -36.05 5.92
N LYS A 75 -19.75 -36.62 5.22
CA LYS A 75 -18.36 -36.18 5.31
C LYS A 75 -18.17 -34.96 4.41
N PRO A 76 -17.80 -33.78 4.94
CA PRO A 76 -17.56 -32.61 4.10
C PRO A 76 -16.39 -32.89 3.16
N ARG A 77 -16.54 -32.50 1.89
CA ARG A 77 -15.43 -32.55 0.93
C ARG A 77 -14.43 -31.45 1.31
N GLN A 78 -13.15 -31.77 1.41
CA GLN A 78 -12.08 -30.77 1.58
C GLN A 78 -11.79 -30.03 0.26
N PHE A 79 -12.81 -29.46 -0.35
CA PHE A 79 -12.67 -28.66 -1.57
C PHE A 79 -12.77 -27.18 -1.21
N LYS A 80 -11.70 -26.44 -1.42
CA LYS A 80 -11.70 -24.98 -1.33
C LYS A 80 -11.78 -24.43 -2.76
N PRO A 81 -12.89 -23.77 -3.16
CA PRO A 81 -12.99 -23.20 -4.49
C PRO A 81 -11.94 -22.10 -4.68
N ARG A 82 -11.34 -22.04 -5.88
CA ARG A 82 -10.46 -20.92 -6.25
C ARG A 82 -11.34 -19.70 -6.53
N ILE A 83 -11.20 -18.67 -5.70
CA ILE A 83 -11.91 -17.40 -5.88
C ILE A 83 -11.21 -16.62 -7.00
N LYS A 84 -11.98 -16.09 -7.95
CA LYS A 84 -11.45 -15.20 -8.97
C LYS A 84 -11.17 -13.85 -8.32
N VAL A 85 -9.90 -13.45 -8.32
CA VAL A 85 -9.44 -12.14 -7.81
C VAL A 85 -9.14 -11.26 -9.03
N ASP A 86 -9.47 -9.99 -8.91
CA ASP A 86 -9.18 -8.98 -9.94
C ASP A 86 -7.64 -8.79 -10.07
N PRO A 87 -7.07 -8.88 -11.28
CA PRO A 87 -5.66 -8.54 -11.50
C PRO A 87 -5.34 -7.08 -11.12
N ASP A 88 -6.26 -6.13 -11.34
CA ASP A 88 -6.00 -4.70 -11.12
C ASP A 88 -6.44 -4.22 -9.73
N HIS A 89 -6.42 -5.13 -8.75
CA HIS A 89 -6.76 -4.81 -7.37
C HIS A 89 -5.69 -3.95 -6.69
N GLY A 90 -6.07 -2.87 -6.02
CA GLY A 90 -5.12 -1.94 -5.37
C GLY A 90 -4.21 -2.56 -4.30
N LEU A 91 -4.61 -3.69 -3.69
CA LEU A 91 -3.76 -4.43 -2.74
C LEU A 91 -2.51 -5.03 -3.40
N TRP A 92 -2.49 -5.20 -4.73
CA TRP A 92 -1.30 -5.68 -5.42
C TRP A 92 -0.10 -4.72 -5.29
N GLY A 93 -0.34 -3.44 -4.99
CA GLY A 93 0.73 -2.47 -4.73
C GLY A 93 1.54 -2.71 -3.44
N PHE A 94 1.11 -3.62 -2.56
CA PHE A 94 1.88 -4.02 -1.37
C PHE A 94 2.85 -5.18 -1.64
N PHE A 95 2.76 -5.80 -2.81
CA PHE A 95 3.57 -6.95 -3.19
C PHE A 95 4.52 -6.58 -4.33
N PRO A 96 5.71 -7.20 -4.43
CA PRO A 96 6.67 -6.93 -5.50
C PRO A 96 6.11 -7.20 -6.91
N ALA A 97 5.29 -8.26 -7.06
CA ALA A 97 4.60 -8.58 -8.30
C ALA A 97 3.31 -9.35 -8.01
N GLN A 98 2.40 -9.41 -8.99
CA GLN A 98 1.18 -10.20 -8.88
C GLN A 98 1.51 -11.68 -8.64
N GLY A 99 0.93 -12.25 -7.58
CA GLY A 99 1.17 -13.64 -7.17
C GLY A 99 2.52 -13.91 -6.51
N LYS A 100 3.39 -12.90 -6.35
CA LYS A 100 4.70 -13.01 -5.69
C LYS A 100 4.67 -12.30 -4.35
N ALA A 101 4.62 -13.06 -3.25
CA ALA A 101 4.56 -12.49 -1.91
C ALA A 101 5.88 -11.84 -1.45
N LEU A 102 7.01 -12.40 -1.89
CA LEU A 102 8.36 -11.94 -1.51
C LEU A 102 9.25 -11.86 -2.75
N ALA A 103 10.04 -10.79 -2.84
CA ALA A 103 11.13 -10.68 -3.80
C ALA A 103 12.29 -11.61 -3.38
N THR A 104 13.11 -12.04 -4.35
CA THR A 104 14.34 -12.76 -4.00
C THR A 104 15.36 -11.76 -3.44
N PRO A 105 16.27 -12.15 -2.53
CA PRO A 105 17.25 -11.22 -1.97
C PRO A 105 18.07 -10.49 -3.05
N LYS A 106 18.40 -11.19 -4.15
CA LYS A 106 19.09 -10.60 -5.31
C LYS A 106 18.28 -9.48 -5.96
N GLU A 107 17.00 -9.70 -6.22
CA GLU A 107 16.11 -8.67 -6.78
C GLU A 107 15.92 -7.47 -5.83
N THR A 108 15.92 -7.71 -4.52
CA THR A 108 15.83 -6.62 -3.54
C THR A 108 17.11 -5.78 -3.53
N GLU A 109 18.27 -6.43 -3.63
CA GLU A 109 19.60 -5.80 -3.71
C GLU A 109 19.79 -5.02 -5.01
N GLU A 110 19.10 -5.39 -6.09
CA GLU A 110 19.05 -4.65 -7.36
C GLU A 110 18.28 -3.31 -7.21
N HIS A 111 18.90 -2.35 -6.51
CA HIS A 111 18.49 -0.95 -6.48
C HIS A 111 19.66 0.00 -6.78
N GLY A 112 19.32 1.19 -7.26
CA GLY A 112 20.27 2.28 -7.42
C GLY A 112 20.50 3.04 -6.12
N ARG A 113 21.25 4.15 -6.21
CA ARG A 113 21.47 5.06 -5.08
C ARG A 113 20.26 5.94 -4.77
N ALA A 114 20.22 6.50 -3.56
CA ALA A 114 19.34 7.60 -3.22
C ALA A 114 19.62 8.88 -4.05
N TRP A 115 18.57 9.67 -4.25
CA TRP A 115 18.59 11.04 -4.78
C TRP A 115 19.40 11.97 -3.89
N SER A 116 20.29 12.76 -4.51
CA SER A 116 21.03 13.82 -3.84
C SER A 116 20.17 15.09 -3.72
N VAL A 117 20.43 15.90 -2.69
CA VAL A 117 19.79 17.20 -2.49
C VAL A 117 19.98 18.10 -3.73
N GLU A 118 21.18 18.14 -4.30
CA GLU A 118 21.51 18.97 -5.46
C GLU A 118 20.65 18.65 -6.69
N GLU A 119 20.32 17.37 -6.87
CA GLU A 119 19.49 16.90 -7.98
C GLU A 119 18.03 17.30 -7.78
N LEU A 120 17.56 17.17 -6.53
CA LEU A 120 16.19 17.51 -6.14
C LEU A 120 15.94 19.03 -6.17
N ARG A 121 16.97 19.87 -5.99
CA ARG A 121 16.84 21.33 -6.12
C ARG A 121 16.37 21.76 -7.52
N LYS A 122 16.64 20.97 -8.57
CA LYS A 122 16.23 21.26 -9.95
C LYS A 122 14.78 20.85 -10.27
N LYS A 123 14.06 20.21 -9.34
CA LYS A 123 12.72 19.65 -9.57
C LYS A 123 11.58 20.55 -9.09
N SER A 124 10.43 20.47 -9.74
CA SER A 124 9.24 21.24 -9.34
C SER A 124 8.64 20.72 -8.02
N TRP A 125 7.71 21.46 -7.42
CA TRP A 125 7.00 20.98 -6.21
C TRP A 125 6.16 19.73 -6.51
N GLU A 126 5.47 19.69 -7.66
CA GLU A 126 4.64 18.55 -8.09
C GLU A 126 5.47 17.27 -8.28
N ASP A 127 6.68 17.40 -8.86
CA ASP A 127 7.60 16.27 -9.02
C ASP A 127 8.08 15.74 -7.66
N LEU A 128 8.40 16.65 -6.72
CA LEU A 128 8.82 16.25 -5.37
C LEU A 128 7.67 15.60 -4.60
N HIS A 129 6.44 16.08 -4.77
CA HIS A 129 5.25 15.53 -4.13
C HIS A 129 4.90 14.14 -4.67
N SER A 130 4.93 13.96 -5.99
CA SER A 130 4.71 12.65 -6.60
C SER A 130 5.81 11.65 -6.22
N LEU A 131 7.08 12.08 -6.24
CA LEU A 131 8.21 11.26 -5.79
C LEU A 131 8.07 10.84 -4.32
N TRP A 132 7.63 11.75 -3.45
CA TRP A 132 7.37 11.43 -2.04
C TRP A 132 6.40 10.25 -1.88
N TRP A 133 5.29 10.25 -2.62
CA TRP A 133 4.31 9.16 -2.58
C TRP A 133 4.83 7.86 -3.17
N VAL A 134 5.65 7.92 -4.22
CA VAL A 134 6.34 6.73 -4.75
C VAL A 134 7.24 6.13 -3.66
N CYS A 135 8.00 6.95 -2.93
CA CYS A 135 8.80 6.48 -1.81
C CYS A 135 7.94 5.90 -0.69
N CYS A 136 6.81 6.52 -0.32
CA CYS A 136 5.90 5.98 0.69
C CYS A 136 5.34 4.61 0.29
N ARG A 137 4.93 4.43 -0.98
CA ARG A 137 4.44 3.16 -1.48
C ARG A 137 5.52 2.08 -1.43
N GLU A 138 6.74 2.40 -1.84
CA GLU A 138 7.88 1.48 -1.77
C GLU A 138 8.13 1.01 -0.33
N ARG A 139 8.16 1.93 0.64
CA ARG A 139 8.36 1.59 2.06
C ARG A 139 7.25 0.70 2.63
N ASN A 140 6.01 0.92 2.21
CA ASN A 140 4.87 0.07 2.62
C ASN A 140 5.00 -1.36 2.06
N MET A 141 5.44 -1.50 0.81
CA MET A 141 5.73 -2.79 0.19
C MET A 141 6.90 -3.49 0.90
N LEU A 142 8.00 -2.78 1.19
CA LEU A 142 9.16 -3.32 1.92
C LEU A 142 8.78 -3.77 3.33
N SER A 143 7.97 -2.98 4.04
CA SER A 143 7.46 -3.34 5.38
C SER A 143 6.61 -4.61 5.35
N THR A 144 5.78 -4.76 4.33
CA THR A 144 4.96 -5.96 4.11
C THR A 144 5.83 -7.19 3.85
N SER A 145 6.85 -7.03 3.00
CA SER A 145 7.82 -8.08 2.69
C SER A 145 8.63 -8.49 3.92
N ARG A 146 9.08 -7.53 4.73
CA ARG A 146 9.77 -7.79 6.01
C ARG A 146 8.89 -8.58 6.97
N GLN A 147 7.64 -8.16 7.16
CA GLN A 147 6.72 -8.83 8.06
C GLN A 147 6.40 -10.26 7.59
N GLU A 148 6.24 -10.45 6.28
CA GLU A 148 5.99 -11.76 5.69
C GLU A 148 7.20 -12.69 5.84
N LEU A 149 8.43 -12.17 5.67
CA LEU A 149 9.68 -12.90 5.90
C LEU A 149 9.78 -13.39 7.36
N ILE A 150 9.50 -12.51 8.32
CA ILE A 150 9.50 -12.84 9.76
C ILE A 150 8.42 -13.90 10.07
N ARG A 151 7.21 -13.72 9.54
CA ARG A 151 6.08 -14.64 9.74
C ARG A 151 6.38 -16.03 9.20
N SER A 152 6.96 -16.08 7.99
CA SER A 152 7.24 -17.30 7.26
C SER A 152 8.60 -17.92 7.60
N LYS A 153 9.42 -17.24 8.41
CA LYS A 153 10.72 -17.72 8.93
C LYS A 153 11.70 -18.19 7.85
N LEU A 154 11.75 -17.48 6.72
CA LEU A 154 12.65 -17.82 5.60
C LEU A 154 14.12 -17.40 5.84
N GLY A 155 14.39 -16.66 6.90
CA GLY A 155 15.75 -16.32 7.37
C GLY A 155 16.41 -15.18 6.60
N PHE A 156 16.83 -15.43 5.36
CA PHE A 156 17.59 -14.47 4.56
C PHE A 156 16.70 -13.41 3.90
N GLY A 157 17.23 -12.22 3.62
CA GLY A 157 16.52 -11.12 2.94
C GLY A 157 16.26 -9.88 3.80
N GLU A 158 16.44 -9.97 5.13
CA GLU A 158 16.14 -8.85 6.04
C GLU A 158 17.10 -7.67 5.83
N ARG A 159 18.40 -7.96 5.63
CA ARG A 159 19.43 -6.93 5.47
C ARG A 159 19.26 -6.17 4.17
N GLU A 160 18.91 -6.88 3.10
CA GLU A 160 18.71 -6.34 1.76
C GLU A 160 17.46 -5.44 1.70
N ILE A 161 16.41 -5.80 2.47
CA ILE A 161 15.23 -4.95 2.63
C ILE A 161 15.59 -3.68 3.41
N ASP A 162 16.37 -3.81 4.49
CA ASP A 162 16.74 -2.68 5.34
C ASP A 162 17.66 -1.69 4.61
N THR A 163 18.66 -2.17 3.87
CA THR A 163 19.53 -1.29 3.07
C THR A 163 18.72 -0.51 2.03
N ARG A 164 17.75 -1.16 1.38
CA ARG A 164 16.86 -0.49 0.43
C ARG A 164 15.94 0.53 1.12
N ASP A 165 15.37 0.21 2.28
CA ASP A 165 14.56 1.18 3.06
C ASP A 165 15.40 2.38 3.51
N GLU A 166 16.66 2.17 3.89
CA GLU A 166 17.59 3.26 4.22
C GLU A 166 17.84 4.19 3.03
N GLU A 167 18.04 3.67 1.82
CA GLU A 167 18.17 4.50 0.62
C GLU A 167 16.89 5.31 0.36
N VAL A 168 15.70 4.70 0.45
CA VAL A 168 14.42 5.42 0.30
C VAL A 168 14.20 6.45 1.42
N LEU A 169 14.69 6.19 2.63
CA LEU A 169 14.66 7.16 3.72
C LEU A 169 15.59 8.35 3.47
N LYS A 170 16.77 8.12 2.88
CA LYS A 170 17.68 9.19 2.47
C LYS A 170 17.02 10.12 1.44
N THR A 171 16.31 9.56 0.45
CA THR A 171 15.58 10.39 -0.54
C THR A 171 14.50 11.23 0.12
N GLN A 172 13.70 10.66 1.04
CA GLN A 172 12.68 11.40 1.78
C GLN A 172 13.28 12.53 2.63
N ARG A 173 14.41 12.30 3.28
CA ARG A 173 15.13 13.35 4.03
C ARG A 173 15.62 14.45 3.11
N ALA A 174 16.16 14.10 1.93
CA ALA A 174 16.62 15.07 0.94
C ALA A 174 15.46 15.93 0.40
N ILE A 175 14.30 15.33 0.11
CA ILE A 175 13.09 16.07 -0.31
C ILE A 175 12.67 17.08 0.75
N LYS A 176 12.59 16.66 2.03
CA LYS A 176 12.27 17.58 3.13
C LYS A 176 13.26 18.72 3.22
N HIS A 177 14.55 18.42 3.11
CA HIS A 177 15.60 19.43 3.16
C HIS A 177 15.44 20.48 2.06
N VAL A 178 15.23 20.06 0.81
CA VAL A 178 15.03 20.99 -0.33
C VAL A 178 13.80 21.87 -0.15
N LEU A 179 12.68 21.29 0.33
CA LEU A 179 11.46 22.06 0.56
C LEU A 179 11.62 23.09 1.69
N THR A 180 12.29 22.72 2.77
CA THR A 180 12.61 23.63 3.88
C THR A 180 13.59 24.72 3.45
N GLU A 181 14.63 24.36 2.69
CA GLU A 181 15.59 25.32 2.10
C GLU A 181 14.84 26.35 1.24
N ARG A 182 14.01 25.90 0.29
CA ARG A 182 13.22 26.80 -0.58
C ARG A 182 12.31 27.74 0.19
N TYR A 183 11.69 27.26 1.25
CA TYR A 183 10.79 28.08 2.05
C TYR A 183 11.56 29.21 2.76
N TYR A 184 12.69 28.90 3.37
CA TYR A 184 13.52 29.91 4.03
C TYR A 184 14.18 30.85 3.04
N THR A 185 14.73 30.36 1.92
CA THR A 185 15.32 31.24 0.90
C THR A 185 14.28 32.17 0.27
N TRP A 186 13.06 31.69 0.05
CA TRP A 186 11.96 32.54 -0.39
C TRP A 186 11.61 33.62 0.65
N GLN A 187 11.50 33.24 1.93
CA GLN A 187 11.20 34.18 3.01
C GLN A 187 12.28 35.27 3.13
N ASP A 188 13.55 34.89 3.08
CA ASP A 188 14.68 35.82 3.13
C ASP A 188 14.69 36.73 1.89
N ALA A 189 14.45 36.17 0.69
CA ALA A 189 14.37 36.93 -0.55
C ALA A 189 13.22 37.95 -0.54
N VAL A 190 12.05 37.59 0.01
CA VAL A 190 10.93 38.53 0.21
C VAL A 190 11.34 39.66 1.15
N GLY A 191 12.06 39.36 2.25
CA GLY A 191 12.57 40.37 3.17
C GLY A 191 13.55 41.35 2.51
N VAL A 192 14.44 40.87 1.65
CA VAL A 192 15.37 41.71 0.88
C VAL A 192 14.61 42.53 -0.17
N ALA A 193 13.68 41.91 -0.88
CA ALA A 193 12.89 42.56 -1.91
C ALA A 193 12.04 43.71 -1.38
N MET A 194 11.58 43.67 -0.12
CA MET A 194 10.90 44.81 0.54
C MET A 194 11.74 46.09 0.60
N SER A 195 13.07 45.97 0.58
CA SER A 195 14.00 47.10 0.60
C SER A 195 14.52 47.50 -0.79
N ASP A 196 14.18 46.74 -1.83
CA ASP A 196 14.71 46.90 -3.18
C ASP A 196 13.84 47.87 -4.00
N PRO A 197 14.40 48.98 -4.55
CA PRO A 197 13.64 49.92 -5.38
C PRO A 197 13.17 49.34 -6.73
N GLU A 198 13.73 48.22 -7.20
CA GLU A 198 13.31 47.59 -8.47
C GLU A 198 12.06 46.72 -8.34
N ILE A 199 11.64 46.40 -7.11
CA ILE A 199 10.56 45.44 -6.83
C ILE A 199 9.33 46.17 -6.24
N ASN A 200 8.23 46.16 -7.00
CA ASN A 200 6.97 46.78 -6.61
C ASN A 200 5.92 45.73 -6.21
N PHE A 201 5.73 45.50 -4.91
CA PHE A 201 4.72 44.55 -4.40
C PHE A 201 3.27 44.98 -4.63
N GLU A 202 3.03 46.28 -4.84
CA GLU A 202 1.69 46.85 -5.09
C GLU A 202 1.29 46.81 -6.58
N GLY A 203 2.20 46.39 -7.45
CA GLY A 203 1.94 46.25 -8.88
C GLY A 203 0.90 45.17 -9.19
N GLY A 204 0.18 45.34 -10.30
CA GLY A 204 -0.70 44.29 -10.83
C GLY A 204 0.08 43.03 -11.22
N GLU A 205 -0.63 41.92 -11.40
CA GLU A 205 -0.05 40.64 -11.84
C GLU A 205 0.82 40.84 -13.10
N GLY A 206 2.13 40.62 -12.98
CA GLY A 206 3.09 40.71 -14.09
C GLY A 206 3.94 41.98 -14.15
N GLN A 207 3.68 43.01 -13.34
CA GLN A 207 4.51 44.24 -13.24
C GLN A 207 5.23 44.38 -11.88
N VAL A 208 5.59 43.27 -11.23
CA VAL A 208 6.26 43.29 -9.92
C VAL A 208 7.74 43.69 -10.03
N TYR A 209 8.40 43.42 -11.15
CA TYR A 209 9.81 43.75 -11.36
C TYR A 209 9.95 44.85 -12.42
N THR A 210 10.54 45.98 -12.04
CA THR A 210 10.84 47.12 -12.92
C THR A 210 12.34 47.41 -12.87
N PRO A 211 13.13 46.94 -13.85
CA PRO A 211 14.58 47.14 -13.84
C PRO A 211 14.93 48.63 -13.91
N SER A 212 15.85 49.08 -13.06
CA SER A 212 16.22 50.50 -12.96
C SER A 212 17.13 50.98 -14.10
N ALA A 213 17.93 50.07 -14.64
CA ALA A 213 18.70 50.24 -15.87
C ALA A 213 18.18 49.22 -16.89
N TYR A 214 17.72 49.69 -18.05
CA TYR A 214 17.75 48.82 -19.23
C TYR A 214 19.22 48.46 -19.40
N GLU A 215 19.59 47.20 -19.16
CA GLU A 215 20.86 46.69 -19.67
C GLU A 215 20.80 46.96 -21.18
N ASP A 216 21.70 47.82 -21.66
CA ASP A 216 21.89 48.09 -23.08
C ASP A 216 21.89 46.75 -23.81
N GLU A 217 21.06 46.65 -24.85
CA GLU A 217 20.89 45.47 -25.69
C GLU A 217 22.24 44.79 -25.92
N VAL A 218 22.53 43.72 -25.17
CA VAL A 218 23.66 42.86 -25.48
C VAL A 218 23.28 42.21 -26.80
N ASP A 219 23.84 42.74 -27.89
CA ASP A 219 23.66 42.30 -29.26
C ASP A 219 23.73 40.76 -29.33
N ILE A 220 22.57 40.11 -29.30
CA ILE A 220 22.35 38.67 -29.52
C ILE A 220 22.89 38.26 -30.93
N ALA A 221 23.21 39.26 -31.76
CA ALA A 221 23.81 39.12 -33.08
C ALA A 221 25.23 38.52 -33.07
N GLU A 222 26.00 38.57 -31.98
CA GLU A 222 27.38 38.03 -32.00
C GLU A 222 27.45 36.51 -31.75
N TRP A 223 26.37 35.88 -31.28
CA TRP A 223 26.27 34.42 -31.18
C TRP A 223 25.52 33.76 -32.34
N THR A 224 25.08 34.52 -33.35
CA THR A 224 24.35 33.99 -34.50
C THR A 224 24.90 34.49 -35.83
N GLN A 225 26.04 33.93 -36.24
CA GLN A 225 26.45 33.85 -37.66
C GLN A 225 27.23 32.54 -37.91
N PRO A 226 27.15 31.95 -39.11
CA PRO A 226 26.01 31.14 -39.55
C PRO A 226 26.46 29.73 -40.00
N GLU A 227 25.55 28.76 -39.95
CA GLU A 227 25.68 27.52 -40.72
C GLU A 227 25.64 27.85 -42.22
N ALA A 228 26.80 28.16 -42.81
CA ALA A 228 26.97 28.43 -44.24
C ALA A 228 28.05 27.54 -44.87
N GLU A 229 28.15 26.28 -44.42
CA GLU A 229 28.99 25.25 -45.07
C GLU A 229 28.26 23.93 -45.36
N SER A 230 26.95 23.81 -45.13
CA SER A 230 26.20 22.55 -45.39
C SER A 230 25.39 22.52 -46.70
N GLU A 231 25.33 23.62 -47.46
CA GLU A 231 24.63 23.64 -48.76
C GLU A 231 25.52 23.29 -49.97
N ALA A 232 26.84 23.23 -49.82
CA ALA A 232 27.75 22.81 -50.90
C ALA A 232 27.77 21.28 -51.14
N ALA A 233 27.12 20.48 -50.28
CA ALA A 233 27.12 19.01 -50.35
C ALA A 233 25.88 18.38 -51.01
N LYS A 234 24.99 19.17 -51.63
CA LYS A 234 23.75 18.67 -52.28
C LYS A 234 23.69 18.82 -53.80
N GLN A 235 24.78 19.17 -54.47
CA GLN A 235 24.90 19.11 -55.93
C GLN A 235 26.08 18.23 -56.34
N ILE A 236 25.88 16.93 -56.22
CA ILE A 236 26.66 15.95 -56.98
C ILE A 236 25.63 15.11 -57.73
N ASP A 237 25.49 15.40 -59.02
CA ASP A 237 24.63 14.65 -59.94
C ASP A 237 25.15 13.20 -60.04
N PRO A 238 24.31 12.17 -59.85
CA PRO A 238 24.74 10.76 -59.89
C PRO A 238 25.06 10.22 -61.30
N VAL A 239 25.02 11.07 -62.34
CA VAL A 239 25.12 10.64 -63.74
C VAL A 239 26.57 10.65 -64.26
N THR A 240 27.49 11.37 -63.61
CA THR A 240 28.87 11.50 -64.07
C THR A 240 29.83 10.45 -63.49
N THR A 241 29.49 9.80 -62.37
CA THR A 241 30.30 8.74 -61.75
C THR A 241 30.17 7.40 -62.48
N GLU A 242 28.96 7.03 -62.94
CA GLU A 242 28.73 5.78 -63.69
C GLU A 242 29.45 5.77 -65.07
N ALA A 243 29.58 6.95 -65.70
CA ALA A 243 30.27 7.08 -66.99
C ALA A 243 31.80 6.97 -66.86
N GLN A 244 32.36 7.25 -65.68
CA GLN A 244 33.79 7.12 -65.39
C GLN A 244 34.14 5.69 -64.98
N GLU A 245 33.30 5.02 -64.20
CA GLU A 245 33.46 3.60 -63.84
C GLU A 245 33.38 2.68 -65.07
N ALA A 246 32.44 2.93 -65.99
CA ALA A 246 32.33 2.16 -67.24
C ALA A 246 33.52 2.37 -68.21
N LYS A 247 34.28 3.46 -68.06
CA LYS A 247 35.48 3.75 -68.85
C LYS A 247 36.70 3.02 -68.29
N ILE A 248 36.83 2.98 -66.97
CA ILE A 248 37.89 2.24 -66.25
C ILE A 248 37.71 0.72 -66.44
N GLU A 249 36.47 0.22 -66.41
CA GLU A 249 36.19 -1.20 -66.61
C GLU A 249 36.47 -1.68 -68.06
N LYS A 250 36.34 -0.78 -69.05
CA LYS A 250 36.71 -1.04 -70.45
C LYS A 250 38.23 -1.01 -70.70
N GLU A 251 38.99 -0.22 -69.94
CA GLU A 251 40.45 -0.22 -70.04
C GLU A 251 41.09 -1.44 -69.36
N LEU A 252 40.53 -1.91 -68.24
CA LEU A 252 40.99 -3.13 -67.55
C LEU A 252 40.72 -4.43 -68.33
N LYS A 253 39.74 -4.44 -69.24
CA LYS A 253 39.43 -5.58 -70.13
C LYS A 253 40.25 -5.62 -71.43
N LYS A 254 41.14 -4.64 -71.66
CA LYS A 254 41.98 -4.55 -72.86
C LYS A 254 43.47 -4.81 -72.60
N GLN A 255 43.81 -5.32 -71.41
CA GLN A 255 45.10 -5.93 -71.09
C GLN A 255 44.96 -7.44 -70.98
#